data_AF-A0A5C6N193-F1
#
_entry.id   AF-A0A5C6N193-F1
#
_cell.length_a   1.000
_cell.length_b   1.000
_cell.length_c   1.000
_cell.angle_alpha   90.00
_cell.angle_beta   90.00
_cell.angle_gamma   90.00
#
_symmetry.space_group_name_H-M   'P 1'
#
loop_
_entity.id
_entity.type
_entity.pdbx_description
1 polymer ?
#
loop_
_entity_poly.entity_id
_entity_poly.type
_entity_poly.pdbx_seq_one_letter_code
_entity_poly.pdbx_strand_id
1 'polypeptide(L)'
;MSTWHQDALGRRSMIDIVVMSSDLRPDVMDTRVKRGAELSTDHHLVVNWLRWWGRMPYRQSLAESPVRRSFNSHLQESFDHVPGKAGDFESEWTMFRASIVEAADQCCGRKVVGACRGGNARTRWWTLVVRDAVRLKKESYRALLACGTPEAADRYQ
;
A
#
# COMPACT_ATOMS: atom_id res chain seq x y z
N MET A 1 -12.60 21.66 -7.76
CA MET A 1 -11.15 21.35 -7.66
C MET A 1 -10.89 20.05 -8.41
N SER A 2 -10.13 20.03 -9.51
CA SER A 2 -9.81 18.77 -10.24
C SER A 2 -8.66 18.01 -9.58
N THR A 3 -8.70 16.68 -9.61
CA THR A 3 -7.61 15.79 -9.16
C THR A 3 -6.81 15.21 -10.32
N TRP A 4 -7.32 15.35 -11.54
CA TRP A 4 -6.64 14.95 -12.76
C TRP A 4 -6.73 16.06 -13.81
N HIS A 5 -5.70 16.16 -14.66
CA HIS A 5 -5.61 17.13 -15.74
C HIS A 5 -4.86 16.56 -16.96
N GLN A 6 -5.43 16.71 -18.16
CA GLN A 6 -4.75 16.39 -19.42
C GLN A 6 -4.48 17.67 -20.20
N ASP A 7 -3.22 18.10 -20.22
CA ASP A 7 -2.82 19.38 -20.80
C ASP A 7 -3.13 19.48 -22.29
N ALA A 8 -2.79 18.44 -23.07
CA ALA A 8 -2.95 18.44 -24.52
C ALA A 8 -4.40 18.64 -24.99
N LEU A 9 -5.39 18.24 -24.18
CA LEU A 9 -6.81 18.36 -24.52
C LEU A 9 -7.56 19.33 -23.61
N GLY A 10 -6.85 20.01 -22.69
CA GLY A 10 -7.45 20.91 -21.69
C GLY A 10 -8.50 20.24 -20.79
N ARG A 11 -8.43 18.92 -20.61
CA ARG A 11 -9.46 18.16 -19.87
C ARG A 11 -9.13 18.08 -18.40
N ARG A 12 -10.18 18.09 -17.57
CA ARG A 12 -10.07 18.06 -16.10
C ARG A 12 -11.15 17.17 -15.53
N SER A 13 -10.81 16.41 -14.50
CA SER A 13 -11.79 15.57 -13.80
C SER A 13 -11.45 15.42 -12.32
N MET A 14 -12.44 15.03 -11.53
CA MET A 14 -12.29 14.65 -10.14
C MET A 14 -12.57 13.16 -10.07
N ILE A 15 -11.50 12.36 -10.07
CA ILE A 15 -11.55 10.89 -10.13
C ILE A 15 -10.86 10.24 -8.94
N ASP A 16 -10.12 11.02 -8.15
CA ASP A 16 -9.42 10.55 -6.97
C ASP A 16 -10.27 10.89 -5.74
N ILE A 17 -10.59 9.87 -4.95
CA ILE A 17 -11.46 9.99 -3.77
C ILE A 17 -10.81 9.36 -2.54
N VAL A 18 -11.05 9.97 -1.38
CA VAL A 18 -10.70 9.39 -0.08
C VAL A 18 -11.98 8.84 0.54
N VAL A 19 -12.05 7.53 0.70
CA VAL A 19 -13.18 6.86 1.34
C VAL A 19 -12.77 6.40 2.73
N MET A 20 -13.61 6.68 3.71
CA MET A 20 -13.36 6.34 5.11
C MET A 20 -14.63 5.89 5.80
N SER A 21 -14.43 5.15 6.89
CA SER A 21 -15.53 4.66 7.70
C SER A 21 -16.23 5.81 8.43
N SER A 22 -17.55 5.71 8.62
CA SER A 22 -18.39 6.80 9.14
C SER A 22 -18.05 7.21 10.57
N ASP A 23 -17.51 6.28 11.36
CA ASP A 23 -17.00 6.51 12.72
C ASP A 23 -15.78 7.44 12.75
N LEU A 24 -15.00 7.55 11.67
CA LEU A 24 -13.88 8.48 11.55
C LEU A 24 -14.30 9.90 11.14
N ARG A 25 -15.57 10.11 10.77
CA ARG A 25 -16.08 11.42 10.33
C ARG A 25 -15.82 12.55 11.33
N PRO A 26 -15.97 12.38 12.66
CA PRO A 26 -15.69 13.43 13.64
C PRO A 26 -14.20 13.82 13.71
N ASP A 27 -13.32 12.95 13.23
CA ASP A 27 -11.88 13.18 13.23
C ASP A 27 -11.40 13.83 11.93
N VAL A 28 -12.23 13.94 10.89
CA VAL A 28 -11.85 14.65 9.67
C VAL A 28 -11.80 16.14 9.91
N MET A 29 -10.61 16.72 9.78
CA MET A 29 -10.41 18.16 9.84
C MET A 29 -10.59 18.81 8.47
N ASP A 30 -9.98 18.24 7.42
CA ASP A 30 -9.98 18.86 6.10
C ASP A 30 -9.59 17.88 5.00
N THR A 31 -10.13 18.02 3.78
CA THR A 31 -9.68 17.26 2.60
C THR A 31 -9.36 18.22 1.47
N ARG A 32 -8.11 18.20 0.99
CA ARG A 32 -7.61 19.12 -0.03
C ARG A 32 -6.94 18.41 -1.17
N VAL A 33 -7.02 19.02 -2.36
CA VAL A 33 -6.19 18.63 -3.49
C VAL A 33 -4.89 19.44 -3.48
N LYS A 34 -3.74 18.77 -3.50
CA LYS A 34 -2.40 19.39 -3.52
C LYS A 34 -1.83 19.38 -4.94
N ARG A 35 -1.75 20.56 -5.56
CA ARG A 35 -1.34 20.75 -6.97
C ARG A 35 0.17 20.89 -7.19
N GLY A 36 0.98 21.03 -6.14
CA GLY A 36 2.44 21.24 -6.22
C GLY A 36 3.23 20.14 -5.51
N ALA A 37 2.88 18.87 -5.74
CA ALA A 37 3.61 17.73 -5.19
C ALA A 37 4.77 17.24 -6.10
N GLU A 38 4.91 17.82 -7.29
CA GLU A 38 6.00 17.56 -8.25
C GLU A 38 6.27 16.07 -8.51
N LEU A 39 5.20 15.28 -8.69
CA LEU A 39 5.27 13.84 -8.90
C LEU A 39 5.38 13.43 -10.38
N SER A 40 5.62 14.38 -11.30
CA SER A 40 5.66 14.17 -12.75
C SER A 40 4.45 13.36 -13.28
N THR A 41 3.27 13.60 -12.73
CA THR A 41 2.00 12.95 -13.12
C THR A 41 0.94 14.00 -13.46
N ASP A 42 0.01 13.61 -14.31
CA ASP A 42 -1.26 14.28 -14.64
C ASP A 42 -2.28 14.27 -13.48
N HIS A 43 -1.97 13.59 -12.37
CA HIS A 43 -2.76 13.59 -11.15
C HIS A 43 -2.23 14.55 -10.08
N HIS A 44 -3.15 15.15 -9.33
CA HIS A 44 -2.89 15.90 -8.11
C HIS A 44 -3.26 15.05 -6.89
N LEU A 45 -2.47 15.16 -5.82
CA LEU A 45 -2.73 14.41 -4.60
C LEU A 45 -4.03 14.88 -3.93
N VAL A 46 -4.82 13.93 -3.41
CA VAL A 46 -5.91 14.22 -2.47
C VAL A 46 -5.41 13.88 -1.07
N VAL A 47 -5.36 14.90 -0.20
CA VAL A 47 -4.82 14.81 1.15
C VAL A 47 -5.94 15.05 2.13
N ASN A 48 -6.11 14.13 3.10
CA ASN A 48 -7.07 14.26 4.18
C ASN A 48 -6.33 14.46 5.51
N TRP A 49 -6.70 15.51 6.23
CA TRP A 49 -6.20 15.87 7.55
C TRP A 49 -7.14 15.30 8.60
N LEU A 50 -6.58 14.48 9.48
CA LEU A 50 -7.31 13.86 10.57
C LEU A 50 -6.83 14.41 11.91
N ARG A 51 -7.78 14.73 12.79
CA ARG A 51 -7.58 15.02 14.19
C ARG A 51 -7.35 13.69 14.90
N TRP A 52 -6.14 13.48 15.39
CA TRP A 52 -5.77 12.26 16.09
C TRP A 52 -5.49 12.55 17.55
N TRP A 53 -6.25 11.91 18.45
CA TRP A 53 -6.13 12.08 19.90
C TRP A 53 -5.36 10.94 20.60
N GLY A 54 -5.01 9.88 19.86
CA GLY A 54 -4.14 8.82 20.39
C GLY A 54 -2.67 9.24 20.36
N ARG A 55 -1.79 8.45 20.99
CA ARG A 55 -0.38 8.46 20.56
C ARG A 55 -0.38 8.14 19.06
N MET A 56 0.32 8.94 18.25
CA MET A 56 0.73 8.44 16.93
C MET A 56 1.33 7.05 17.19
N PRO A 57 1.03 6.01 16.38
CA PRO A 57 1.85 4.82 16.38
C PRO A 57 3.22 5.26 15.85
N TYR A 58 4.00 5.91 16.70
CA TYR A 58 5.41 6.13 16.54
C TYR A 58 6.00 4.73 16.62
N ARG A 59 6.08 4.10 15.45
CA ARG A 59 6.90 2.94 15.26
C ARG A 59 8.33 3.44 15.32
N GLN A 60 9.13 2.76 16.13
CA GLN A 60 10.57 2.82 16.04
C GLN A 60 10.96 2.56 14.59
N SER A 61 11.35 3.62 13.89
CA SER A 61 11.72 3.57 12.49
C SER A 61 13.17 3.17 12.38
N LEU A 62 13.54 2.40 11.35
CA LEU A 62 14.95 2.18 11.00
C LEU A 62 15.68 3.49 10.64
N ALA A 63 14.95 4.59 10.43
CA ALA A 63 15.54 5.92 10.32
C ALA A 63 16.16 6.41 11.64
N GLU A 64 15.70 5.90 12.78
CA GLU A 64 16.20 6.27 14.10
C GLU A 64 17.49 5.52 14.42
N SER A 65 18.54 6.28 14.77
CA SER A 65 19.88 5.76 15.02
C SER A 65 19.94 4.60 16.05
N PRO A 66 19.23 4.64 17.19
CA PRO A 66 19.23 3.52 18.14
C PRO A 66 18.60 2.24 17.57
N VAL A 67 17.48 2.38 16.86
CA VAL A 67 16.71 1.26 16.28
C VAL A 67 17.51 0.60 15.17
N ARG A 68 18.14 1.39 14.30
CA ARG A 68 19.02 0.90 13.23
C ARG A 68 20.23 0.12 13.77
N ARG A 69 20.82 0.60 14.87
CA ARG A 69 21.94 -0.10 15.52
C ARG A 69 21.51 -1.45 16.07
N SER A 70 20.38 -1.52 16.77
CA SER A 70 19.80 -2.78 17.26
C SER A 70 19.48 -3.73 16.11
N PHE A 71 18.88 -3.24 15.02
CA PHE A 71 18.55 -4.04 13.85
C PHE A 71 19.79 -4.66 13.20
N ASN A 72 20.85 -3.86 13.02
CA ASN A 72 22.11 -4.37 12.46
C ASN A 72 22.79 -5.39 13.38
N SER A 73 22.71 -5.20 14.71
CA SER A 73 23.24 -6.16 15.68
C SER A 73 22.52 -7.50 15.56
N HIS A 74 21.18 -7.51 15.51
CA HIS A 74 20.40 -8.74 15.38
C HIS A 74 20.63 -9.45 14.04
N LEU A 75 20.80 -8.70 12.95
CA LEU A 75 21.19 -9.29 11.67
C LEU A 75 22.55 -9.97 11.76
N GLN A 76 23.54 -9.30 12.36
CA GLN A 76 24.89 -9.83 12.47
C GLN A 76 24.91 -11.09 13.35
N GLU A 77 24.26 -11.05 14.52
CA GLU A 77 24.07 -12.22 15.38
C GLU A 77 23.38 -13.37 14.64
N SER A 78 22.34 -13.08 13.84
CA SER A 78 21.65 -14.11 13.06
C SER A 78 22.57 -14.76 12.03
N PHE A 79 23.45 -13.98 11.38
CA PHE A 79 24.34 -14.49 10.35
C PHE A 79 25.57 -15.21 10.91
N ASP A 80 26.00 -14.89 12.14
CA ASP A 80 27.10 -15.60 12.82
C ASP A 80 26.81 -17.10 13.02
N HIS A 81 25.53 -17.48 13.03
CA HIS A 81 25.09 -18.88 13.17
C HIS A 81 24.93 -19.62 11.83
N VAL A 82 25.16 -18.95 10.69
CA VAL A 82 25.02 -19.57 9.37
C VAL A 82 26.26 -20.41 9.08
N PRO A 83 26.11 -21.72 8.78
CA PRO A 83 27.25 -22.56 8.43
C PRO A 83 27.97 -21.98 7.22
N GLY A 84 29.30 -21.86 7.27
CA GLY A 84 30.12 -21.33 6.17
C GLY A 84 30.17 -22.20 4.91
N LYS A 85 29.29 -23.19 4.78
CA LYS A 85 29.14 -24.05 3.61
C LYS A 85 27.87 -23.64 2.87
N ALA A 86 27.99 -23.28 1.60
CA ALA A 86 26.85 -22.91 0.77
C ALA A 86 25.81 -24.05 0.74
N GLY A 87 24.58 -23.71 1.13
CA GLY A 87 23.39 -24.55 0.99
C GLY A 87 22.77 -24.42 -0.39
N ASP A 88 21.55 -24.91 -0.58
CA ASP A 88 20.79 -24.60 -1.79
C ASP A 88 20.29 -23.15 -1.76
N PHE A 89 20.18 -22.54 -2.94
CA PHE A 89 19.81 -21.13 -3.08
C PHE A 89 18.46 -20.77 -2.44
N GLU A 90 17.48 -21.67 -2.48
CA GLU A 90 16.15 -21.39 -1.90
C GLU A 90 16.17 -21.42 -0.37
N SER A 91 16.92 -22.35 0.22
CA SER A 91 17.12 -22.41 1.67
C SER A 91 17.91 -21.20 2.18
N GLU A 92 18.99 -20.82 1.50
CA GLU A 92 19.75 -19.61 1.85
C GLU A 92 18.89 -18.35 1.72
N TRP A 93 18.13 -18.24 0.62
CA TRP A 93 17.23 -17.12 0.39
C TRP A 93 16.09 -17.05 1.41
N THR A 94 15.59 -18.21 1.85
CA THR A 94 14.56 -18.29 2.90
C THR A 94 15.13 -17.88 4.25
N MET A 95 16.34 -18.35 4.59
CA MET A 95 17.04 -17.97 5.82
C MET A 95 17.31 -16.46 5.85
N PHE A 96 17.86 -15.90 4.77
CA PHE A 96 18.11 -14.46 4.64
C PHE A 96 16.84 -13.63 4.86
N ARG A 97 15.73 -14.00 4.20
CA ARG A 97 14.44 -13.31 4.36
C ARG A 97 13.90 -13.44 5.78
N ALA A 98 14.02 -14.63 6.39
CA ALA A 98 13.56 -14.87 7.76
C ALA A 98 14.33 -14.01 8.76
N SER A 99 15.66 -13.97 8.67
CA SER A 99 16.53 -13.16 9.52
C SER A 99 16.19 -11.66 9.47
N ILE A 100 15.90 -11.12 8.29
CA ILE A 100 15.48 -9.71 8.14
C ILE A 100 14.13 -9.46 8.82
N VAL A 101 13.16 -10.35 8.60
CA VAL A 101 11.83 -10.20 9.19
C VAL A 101 11.89 -10.32 10.71
N GLU A 102 12.69 -11.24 11.24
CA GLU A 102 12.87 -11.43 12.67
C GLU A 102 13.57 -10.23 13.33
N ALA A 103 14.68 -9.76 12.77
CA ALA A 103 15.35 -8.56 13.26
C ALA A 103 14.43 -7.33 13.22
N ALA A 104 13.65 -7.18 12.14
CA ALA A 104 12.68 -6.08 12.02
C ALA A 104 11.54 -6.19 13.04
N ASP A 105 11.07 -7.41 13.35
CA ASP A 105 10.04 -7.62 14.36
C ASP A 105 10.55 -7.28 15.77
N GLN A 106 11.77 -7.71 16.11
CA GLN A 106 12.40 -7.43 17.39
C GLN A 106 12.65 -5.92 17.59
N CYS A 107 13.07 -5.20 16.55
CA CYS A 107 13.37 -3.77 16.65
C CYS A 107 12.17 -2.85 16.45
N CYS A 108 11.34 -3.12 15.44
CA CYS A 108 10.28 -2.20 15.00
C CYS A 108 8.87 -2.66 15.41
N GLY A 109 8.72 -3.92 15.83
CA GLY A 109 7.46 -4.54 16.18
C GLY A 109 6.56 -4.88 14.98
N ARG A 110 5.83 -5.99 15.10
CA ARG A 110 4.84 -6.44 14.11
C ARG A 110 3.50 -5.72 14.25
N LYS A 111 2.97 -5.25 13.11
CA LYS A 111 1.60 -4.75 12.97
C LYS A 111 0.87 -5.64 11.98
N VAL A 112 -0.12 -6.37 12.46
CA VAL A 112 -1.06 -7.09 11.60
C VAL A 112 -2.00 -6.05 10.99
N VAL A 113 -1.80 -5.75 9.71
CA VAL A 113 -2.72 -4.90 8.95
C VAL A 113 -3.82 -5.80 8.42
N GLY A 114 -5.06 -5.60 8.85
CA GLY A 114 -6.22 -6.34 8.35
C GLY A 114 -6.97 -7.21 9.36
N ALA A 115 -6.58 -7.25 10.63
CA ALA A 115 -7.39 -7.85 11.69
C ALA A 115 -8.33 -6.79 12.31
N CYS A 116 -9.32 -6.32 11.55
CA CYS A 116 -10.52 -5.81 12.20
C CYS A 116 -11.09 -6.96 13.05
N ARG A 117 -11.31 -6.74 14.35
CA ARG A 117 -12.04 -7.69 15.19
C ARG A 117 -13.43 -7.87 14.54
N GLY A 118 -13.67 -9.04 13.96
CA GLY A 118 -14.86 -9.33 13.16
C GLY A 118 -14.56 -9.24 11.67
N GLY A 119 -14.42 -10.41 11.03
CA GLY A 119 -14.09 -10.54 9.62
C GLY A 119 -15.03 -9.73 8.73
N ASN A 120 -14.47 -9.17 7.66
CA ASN A 120 -15.24 -8.59 6.56
C ASN A 120 -16.44 -7.73 7.00
N ALA A 121 -16.17 -6.55 7.56
CA ALA A 121 -16.99 -5.42 7.13
C ALA A 121 -16.64 -5.17 5.66
N ARG A 122 -17.11 -6.04 4.74
CA ARG A 122 -17.29 -5.62 3.35
C ARG A 122 -18.07 -4.33 3.50
N THR A 123 -17.46 -3.21 3.13
CA THR A 123 -18.15 -1.94 3.04
C THR A 123 -19.49 -2.22 2.36
N ARG A 124 -20.60 -1.62 2.79
CA ARG A 124 -21.95 -1.98 2.30
C ARG A 124 -22.09 -2.01 0.76
N TRP A 125 -21.20 -1.31 0.06
CA TRP A 125 -21.09 -1.30 -1.40
C TRP A 125 -20.29 -2.47 -2.00
N TRP A 126 -19.44 -3.16 -1.25
CA TRP A 126 -18.64 -4.31 -1.69
C TRP A 126 -19.44 -5.62 -1.69
N THR A 127 -20.45 -5.67 -2.55
CA THR A 127 -21.33 -6.82 -2.77
C THR A 127 -20.65 -7.91 -3.63
N LEU A 128 -21.28 -9.08 -3.75
CA LEU A 128 -20.83 -10.11 -4.69
C LEU A 128 -20.82 -9.57 -6.14
N VAL A 129 -21.84 -8.79 -6.50
CA VAL A 129 -21.94 -8.14 -7.82
C VAL A 129 -20.75 -7.23 -8.10
N VAL A 130 -20.38 -6.37 -7.14
CA VAL A 130 -19.23 -5.46 -7.31
C VAL A 130 -17.91 -6.23 -7.37
N ARG A 131 -17.74 -7.27 -6.54
CA ARG A 131 -16.56 -8.14 -6.60
C ARG A 131 -16.43 -8.78 -7.98
N ASP A 132 -17.52 -9.33 -8.51
CA ASP A 132 -17.49 -10.06 -9.77
C ASP A 132 -17.30 -9.11 -10.95
N ALA A 133 -17.89 -7.91 -10.92
CA ALA A 133 -17.63 -6.85 -11.90
C ALA A 133 -16.16 -6.39 -11.90
N VAL A 134 -15.56 -6.20 -10.71
CA VAL A 134 -14.13 -5.85 -10.59
C VAL A 134 -13.24 -6.97 -11.12
N ARG A 135 -13.60 -8.24 -10.86
CA ARG A 135 -12.87 -9.40 -11.38
C ARG A 135 -12.91 -9.42 -12.92
N LEU A 136 -14.11 -9.31 -13.51
CA LEU A 136 -14.29 -9.28 -14.96
C LEU A 136 -13.52 -8.12 -15.60
N LYS A 137 -13.58 -6.92 -15.01
CA LYS A 137 -12.82 -5.76 -15.51
C LYS A 137 -11.31 -6.00 -15.49
N LYS A 138 -10.78 -6.66 -14.45
CA LYS A 138 -9.36 -7.05 -14.39
C LYS A 138 -8.99 -8.11 -15.43
N GLU A 139 -9.88 -9.07 -15.68
CA GLU A 139 -9.70 -10.09 -16.72
C GLU A 139 -9.68 -9.45 -18.12
N SER A 140 -10.63 -8.56 -18.43
CA SER A 140 -10.66 -7.78 -19.67
C SER A 140 -9.40 -6.93 -19.85
N TYR A 141 -8.93 -6.27 -18.78
CA TYR A 141 -7.71 -5.47 -18.83
C TYR A 141 -6.47 -6.33 -19.15
N ARG A 142 -6.34 -7.52 -18.55
CA ARG A 142 -5.25 -8.45 -18.87
C ARG A 142 -5.32 -8.94 -20.31
N ALA A 143 -6.51 -9.24 -20.82
CA ALA A 143 -6.70 -9.64 -22.21
C ALA A 143 -6.34 -8.52 -23.19
N LEU A 144 -6.69 -7.28 -22.86
CA LEU A 144 -6.26 -6.10 -23.62
C LEU A 144 -4.74 -5.95 -23.62
N LEU A 145 -4.09 -6.08 -22.45
CA LEU A 145 -2.62 -6.01 -22.36
C LEU A 145 -1.92 -7.14 -23.13
N ALA A 146 -2.51 -8.34 -23.17
CA ALA A 146 -1.91 -9.49 -23.82
C ALA A 146 -2.04 -9.44 -25.36
N CYS A 147 -3.20 -9.01 -25.88
CA CYS A 147 -3.51 -9.15 -27.31
C CYS A 147 -3.62 -7.80 -28.05
N GLY A 148 -3.91 -6.69 -27.35
CA GLY A 148 -4.00 -5.34 -27.94
C GLY A 148 -5.10 -5.15 -28.99
N THR A 149 -6.00 -6.13 -29.17
CA THR A 149 -7.00 -6.14 -30.24
C THR A 149 -8.16 -5.16 -29.98
N PRO A 150 -8.79 -4.57 -31.02
CA PRO A 150 -9.97 -3.72 -30.88
C PRO A 150 -11.09 -4.35 -30.06
N GLU A 151 -11.34 -5.65 -30.24
CA GLU A 151 -12.37 -6.41 -29.52
C GLU A 151 -12.04 -6.57 -28.02
N ALA A 152 -10.75 -6.58 -27.66
CA ALA A 152 -10.32 -6.59 -26.27
C ALA A 152 -10.40 -5.20 -25.63
N ALA A 153 -10.25 -4.14 -26.43
CA ALA A 153 -10.46 -2.77 -25.99
C ALA A 153 -11.95 -2.50 -25.71
N ASP A 154 -12.84 -2.93 -26.62
CA ASP A 154 -14.29 -2.81 -26.46
C ASP A 154 -14.80 -3.56 -25.22
N ARG A 155 -14.25 -4.74 -24.92
CA ARG A 155 -14.60 -5.52 -23.72
C ARG A 155 -14.09 -4.93 -22.39
N TYR A 156 -13.17 -3.97 -22.44
CA TYR A 156 -12.62 -3.31 -21.25
C TYR A 156 -13.33 -1.99 -20.90
N GLN A 157 -13.93 -1.32 -21.90
CA GLN A 157 -14.68 -0.07 -21.72
C GLN A 157 -15.84 -0.22 -20.73
#